data_AF-A0A656GA11-F1
#
_entry.id   AF-A0A656GA11-F1
#
_cell.length_a   1.000
_cell.length_b   1.000
_cell.length_c   1.000
_cell.angle_alpha   90.00
_cell.angle_beta   90.00
_cell.angle_gamma   90.00
#
_symmetry.space_group_name_H-M   'P 1'
#
loop_
_entity.id
_entity.type
_entity.pdbx_description
1 polymer ?
#
loop_
_entity_poly.entity_id
_entity_poly.type
_entity_poly.pdbx_seq_one_letter_code
_entity_poly.pdbx_strand_id
1 'polypeptide(L)' 'PFRTLDNVLATPHIGYVTENNYRTFYGQMIEDIQAWHAGSPIRLLG' A
#
# COMPACT_ATOMS: atom_id res chain seq x y z
N PRO A 1 -1.70 -18.86 15.15
CA PRO A 1 -2.08 -18.93 16.58
C PRO A 1 -3.30 -18.06 16.92
N PHE A 2 -3.32 -16.77 16.55
CA PHE A 2 -4.39 -15.84 16.94
C PHE A 2 -5.77 -16.04 16.28
N ARG A 3 -5.87 -16.88 15.24
CA ARG A 3 -7.12 -17.11 14.49
C ARG A 3 -8.16 -17.95 15.23
N THR A 4 -7.79 -18.58 16.35
CA THR A 4 -8.62 -19.54 17.09
C THR A 4 -8.88 -19.12 18.53
N LEU A 5 -8.58 -17.87 18.90
CA LEU A 5 -8.85 -17.35 20.25
C LEU A 5 -10.26 -16.76 20.27
N ASP A 6 -11.07 -17.14 21.25
CA ASP A 6 -12.48 -16.74 21.35
C ASP A 6 -12.67 -15.22 21.56
N ASN A 7 -11.63 -14.53 22.05
CA ASN A 7 -11.65 -13.11 22.36
C ASN A 7 -10.90 -12.24 21.33
N VAL A 8 -10.61 -12.76 20.14
CA VAL A 8 -9.90 -12.02 19.08
C VAL A 8 -10.73 -11.98 17.80
N LEU A 9 -11.08 -10.77 17.37
CA LEU A 9 -11.59 -10.52 16.02
C LEU A 9 -10.43 -10.05 15.12
N ALA A 10 -9.78 -11.00 14.44
CA ALA A 10 -8.73 -10.69 13.49
C ALA A 10 -9.31 -10.37 12.10
N THR A 11 -8.80 -9.33 11.44
CA THR A 11 -9.10 -9.03 10.03
C THR A 11 -7.86 -9.33 9.17
N PRO A 12 -8.01 -9.71 7.89
CA PRO A 12 -6.88 -10.14 7.05
C PRO A 12 -6.11 -8.94 6.47
N HIS A 13 -5.54 -8.09 7.33
CA HIS A 13 -4.76 -6.89 6.95
C HIS A 13 -5.50 -5.94 5.98
N ILE A 14 -6.79 -5.72 6.25
CA ILE A 14 -7.67 -4.91 5.38
C ILE A 14 -7.74 -3.43 5.78
N GLY A 15 -6.91 -2.96 6.71
CA GLY A 15 -6.97 -1.59 7.25
C GLY A 15 -6.81 -0.50 6.19
N TYR A 16 -6.10 -0.79 5.10
CA TYR A 16 -5.93 0.13 3.96
C TYR A 16 -6.60 -0.36 2.67
N VAL A 17 -7.40 -1.43 2.73
CA VAL A 17 -8.07 -2.00 1.54
C VAL A 17 -9.36 -1.23 1.27
N THR A 18 -9.21 -0.06 0.65
CA THR A 18 -10.30 0.81 0.20
C THR A 18 -10.05 1.25 -1.23
N GLU A 19 -11.11 1.54 -1.99
CA GLU A 19 -10.97 2.05 -3.36
C GLU A 19 -10.12 3.33 -3.40
N ASN A 20 -10.35 4.25 -2.45
CA ASN A 20 -9.62 5.51 -2.37
C ASN A 20 -8.12 5.31 -2.16
N ASN A 21 -7.74 4.40 -1.26
CA ASN A 21 -6.33 4.08 -1.03
C ASN A 21 -5.72 3.41 -2.25
N TYR A 22 -6.46 2.51 -2.92
CA TYR A 22 -5.96 1.88 -4.13
C TYR A 22 -5.71 2.89 -5.25
N ARG A 23 -6.64 3.83 -5.50
CA ARG A 23 -6.41 4.91 -6.46
C ARG A 23 -5.13 5.70 -6.16
N THR A 24 -4.93 6.06 -4.90
CA THR A 24 -3.75 6.81 -4.48
C THR A 24 -2.48 5.99 -4.63
N PHE A 25 -2.39 4.82 -3.97
CA PHE A 25 -1.15 4.05 -3.89
C PHE A 25 -0.71 3.51 -5.25
N TYR A 26 -1.63 2.94 -6.03
CA TYR A 26 -1.28 2.44 -7.35
C TYR A 26 -0.98 3.57 -8.33
N GLY A 27 -1.68 4.72 -8.23
CA GLY A 27 -1.35 5.90 -9.02
C GLY A 27 0.07 6.41 -8.75
N GLN A 28 0.41 6.58 -7.47
CA GLN A 28 1.74 7.03 -7.05
C GLN A 28 2.85 6.03 -7.42
N MET A 29 2.59 4.72 -7.28
CA MET A 29 3.56 3.71 -7.69
C MET A 29 3.90 3.79 -9.19
N ILE A 30 2.91 4.05 -10.04
CA ILE A 30 3.15 4.23 -11.49
C ILE A 30 3.96 5.51 -11.75
N GLU A 31 3.62 6.62 -11.10
CA GLU A 31 4.40 7.87 -11.20
C GLU A 31 5.86 7.67 -10.80
N ASP A 32 6.13 6.92 -9.72
CA ASP A 32 7.50 6.62 -9.26
C ASP A 32 8.28 5.80 -10.29
N ILE A 33 7.64 4.78 -10.88
CA ILE A 33 8.24 3.96 -11.94
C ILE A 33 8.55 4.82 -13.18
N GLN A 34 7.63 5.68 -13.60
CA GLN A 34 7.81 6.57 -14.75
C GLN A 34 8.95 7.57 -14.52
N ALA A 35 8.99 8.19 -13.33
CA ALA A 35 10.01 9.15 -12.94
C ALA A 35 11.41 8.50 -12.87
N TRP A 36 11.49 7.29 -12.30
CA TRP A 36 12.71 6.49 -12.30
C TRP A 36 13.16 6.15 -13.73
N HIS A 37 12.25 5.71 -14.59
CA HIS A 37 12.55 5.41 -15.99
C HIS A 37 13.05 6.65 -16.76
N ALA A 38 12.52 7.84 -16.43
CA ALA A 38 12.95 9.12 -16.98
C ALA A 38 14.27 9.65 -16.38
N GLY A 39 14.93 8.91 -15.49
CA GLY A 39 16.18 9.33 -14.84
C GLY A 39 16.01 10.44 -13.80
N SER A 40 14.78 10.75 -13.40
CA SER A 40 14.44 11.81 -12.43
C SER A 40 13.58 11.25 -11.31
N PRO A 41 14.08 10.31 -10.48
CA PRO A 41 13.28 9.64 -9.47
C PRO A 41 12.70 10.64 -8.46
N ILE A 42 11.45 10.39 -8.07
CA ILE A 42 10.70 11.19 -7.10
C ILE A 42 10.41 10.35 -5.85
N ARG A 43 9.98 10.99 -4.75
CA ARG A 43 9.64 10.33 -3.48
C ARG A 43 10.73 9.37 -2.96
N LEU A 44 12.00 9.77 -3.11
CA LEU A 44 13.15 9.01 -2.63
C LEU A 44 13.08 8.81 -1.12
N LEU A 45 13.42 7.59 -0.67
CA LEU A 45 13.62 7.30 0.74
C LEU A 45 15.00 7.84 1.15
N GLY A 46 15.03 8.58 2.26
CA GLY A 46 16.26 9.07 2.88
C GLY A 46 16.89 8.06 3.82
#